data_AF-A0A233S268-F1
#
_entry.id   AF-A0A233S268-F1
#
_cell.length_a   1.000
_cell.length_b   1.000
_cell.length_c   1.000
_cell.angle_alpha   90.00
_cell.angle_beta   90.00
_cell.angle_gamma   90.00
#
_symmetry.space_group_name_H-M   'P 1'
#
loop_
_entity.id
_entity.type
_entity.pdbx_description
1 polymer ?
#
loop_
_entity_poly.entity_id
_entity_poly.type
_entity_poly.pdbx_seq_one_letter_code
_entity_poly.pdbx_strand_id
1 'polypeptide(L)'
;MDGLWAWLWSGFDAHGNGRQIDGAHEPYFTGEQARAKLVERLRFAAVSDPLYGQVADLVETTPPPLAAAVGRELFCVAMVDESRRPLDFGNFAAKQDHAVDWAVRNKRRPKIW
;
A
#
# COMPACT_ATOMS: atom_id res chain seq x y z
N MET A 1 4.21 21.30 8.83
CA MET A 1 4.94 20.03 8.95
C MET A 1 5.14 19.52 7.54
N ASP A 2 6.39 19.41 7.10
CA ASP A 2 6.70 18.65 5.89
C ASP A 2 6.65 17.18 6.28
N GLY A 3 5.51 16.53 6.05
CA GLY A 3 5.36 15.12 6.42
C GLY A 3 6.20 14.23 5.48
N LEU A 4 6.85 13.23 6.06
CA LEU A 4 7.64 12.27 5.31
C LEU A 4 6.72 11.19 4.72
N TRP A 5 7.16 10.54 3.65
CA TRP A 5 6.38 9.53 2.93
C TRP A 5 6.89 8.13 3.21
N ALA A 6 6.00 7.14 3.30
CA ALA A 6 6.39 5.74 3.43
C ALA A 6 5.51 4.85 2.56
N TRP A 7 6.02 3.67 2.25
CA TRP A 7 5.20 2.58 1.75
C TRP A 7 5.03 1.51 2.81
N LEU A 8 3.86 0.87 2.81
CA LEU A 8 3.49 -0.17 3.76
C LEU A 8 2.88 -1.34 3.01
N TRP A 9 3.27 -2.56 3.39
CA TRP A 9 2.63 -3.79 2.96
C TRP A 9 2.10 -4.51 4.19
N SER A 10 0.80 -4.69 4.26
CA SER A 10 0.14 -5.37 5.37
C SER A 10 -0.69 -6.54 4.87
N GLY A 11 -0.73 -7.62 5.64
CA GLY A 11 -1.72 -8.67 5.51
C GLY A 11 -2.85 -8.43 6.50
N PHE A 12 -4.03 -9.00 6.29
CA PHE A 12 -5.12 -8.96 7.27
C PHE A 12 -5.85 -10.29 7.38
N ASP A 13 -6.44 -10.53 8.55
CA ASP A 13 -7.23 -11.73 8.80
C ASP A 13 -8.67 -11.61 8.23
N ALA A 14 -9.52 -12.60 8.52
CA ALA A 14 -10.93 -12.58 8.09
C ALA A 14 -11.77 -11.47 8.76
N HIS A 15 -11.28 -10.89 9.86
CA HIS A 15 -11.93 -9.81 10.61
C HIS A 15 -11.36 -8.43 10.25
N GLY A 16 -10.43 -8.36 9.29
CA GLY A 16 -9.77 -7.11 8.89
C GLY A 16 -8.65 -6.67 9.81
N ASN A 17 -8.23 -7.51 10.78
CA ASN A 17 -7.10 -7.17 11.65
C ASN A 17 -5.81 -7.22 10.84
N GLY A 18 -5.20 -6.05 10.65
CA GLY A 18 -3.97 -5.88 9.90
C GLY A 18 -2.72 -6.30 10.67
N ARG A 19 -1.77 -6.94 9.98
CA ARG A 19 -0.39 -7.15 10.42
C ARG A 19 0.53 -6.64 9.31
N GLN A 20 1.49 -5.80 9.65
CA GLN A 20 2.52 -5.41 8.70
C GLN A 20 3.33 -6.64 8.28
N ILE A 21 3.50 -6.81 6.96
CA ILE A 21 4.32 -7.85 6.32
C ILE A 21 5.70 -7.26 6.00
N ASP A 22 5.71 -6.08 5.38
CA ASP A 22 6.91 -5.37 4.97
C ASP A 22 6.63 -3.85 4.97
N GLY A 23 7.65 -3.03 4.84
CA GLY A 23 7.48 -1.58 4.74
C GLY A 23 8.78 -0.84 4.67
N ALA A 24 8.67 0.47 4.43
CA ALA A 24 9.82 1.35 4.46
C ALA A 24 10.49 1.35 5.85
N HIS A 25 11.76 0.95 5.90
CA HIS A 25 12.57 1.05 7.12
C HIS A 25 12.94 2.50 7.46
N GLU A 26 12.96 3.37 6.46
CA GLU A 26 13.17 4.81 6.59
C GLU A 26 12.16 5.58 5.73
N PRO A 27 11.66 6.74 6.18
CA PRO A 27 10.76 7.55 5.38
C PRO A 27 11.48 8.22 4.19
N TYR A 28 10.71 8.55 3.16
CA TYR A 28 11.14 9.25 1.96
C TYR A 28 10.70 10.71 1.99
N PHE A 29 11.38 11.57 1.22
CA PHE A 29 11.02 12.98 1.12
C PHE A 29 9.80 13.20 0.21
N THR A 30 9.54 12.30 -0.75
CA THR A 30 8.40 12.41 -1.66
C THR A 30 7.61 11.10 -1.75
N GLY A 31 6.31 11.23 -2.05
CA GLY A 31 5.44 10.09 -2.30
C GLY A 31 5.91 9.28 -3.51
N GLU A 32 6.48 9.92 -4.53
CA GLU A 32 6.99 9.25 -5.72
C GLU A 32 8.14 8.30 -5.41
N GLN A 33 9.06 8.68 -4.52
CA GLN A 33 10.14 7.82 -4.05
C GLN A 33 9.60 6.60 -3.29
N ALA A 34 8.66 6.83 -2.37
CA ALA A 34 8.01 5.76 -1.63
C ALA A 34 7.26 4.79 -2.57
N ARG A 35 6.54 5.33 -3.57
CA ARG A 35 5.85 4.55 -4.62
C ARG A 35 6.81 3.73 -5.46
N ALA A 36 7.90 4.33 -5.95
CA ALA A 36 8.90 3.62 -6.75
C ALA A 36 9.50 2.44 -5.98
N LYS A 37 9.75 2.62 -4.68
CA LYS A 37 10.24 1.55 -3.81
C LYS A 37 9.21 0.45 -3.55
N LEU A 38 7.94 0.80 -3.37
CA LEU A 38 6.85 -0.19 -3.32
C LEU A 38 6.76 -1.00 -4.62
N VAL A 39 6.83 -0.34 -5.79
CA VAL A 39 6.82 -1.01 -7.10
C VAL A 39 7.99 -1.98 -7.22
N GLU A 40 9.21 -1.57 -6.84
CA GLU A 40 10.40 -2.44 -6.84
C GLU A 40 10.17 -3.72 -6.00
N ARG A 41 9.62 -3.57 -4.79
CA ARG A 41 9.31 -4.70 -3.89
C ARG A 41 8.23 -5.62 -4.47
N LEU A 42 7.16 -5.06 -5.03
CA LEU A 42 6.08 -5.82 -5.66
C LEU A 42 6.56 -6.60 -6.88
N ARG A 43 7.42 -6.00 -7.72
CA ARG A 43 8.02 -6.69 -8.89
C ARG A 43 8.91 -7.84 -8.48
N PHE A 44 9.67 -7.69 -7.39
CA PHE A 44 10.44 -8.79 -6.82
C PHE A 44 9.53 -9.93 -6.33
N ALA A 45 8.45 -9.60 -5.61
CA ALA A 45 7.47 -10.58 -5.16
C ALA A 45 6.71 -11.27 -6.31
N ALA A 46 6.57 -10.58 -7.45
CA ALA A 46 5.88 -11.09 -8.64
C ALA A 46 6.52 -12.35 -9.25
N VAL A 47 7.80 -12.63 -8.91
CA VAL A 47 8.47 -13.89 -9.27
C VAL A 47 7.74 -15.10 -8.66
N SER A 48 7.15 -14.94 -7.47
CA SER A 48 6.42 -16.00 -6.77
C SER A 48 4.90 -15.97 -7.02
N ASP A 49 4.30 -14.80 -7.18
CA ASP A 49 2.87 -14.66 -7.52
C ASP A 49 2.65 -13.53 -8.54
N PRO A 50 2.20 -13.84 -9.77
CA PRO A 50 1.94 -12.84 -10.82
C PRO A 50 0.96 -11.73 -10.43
N LEU A 51 0.11 -11.95 -9.42
CA LEU A 51 -0.82 -10.93 -8.92
C LEU A 51 -0.08 -9.69 -8.37
N TYR A 52 1.09 -9.86 -7.76
CA TYR A 52 1.89 -8.72 -7.30
C TYR A 52 2.41 -7.88 -8.46
N GLY A 53 2.65 -8.49 -9.61
CA GLY A 53 2.98 -7.76 -10.85
C GLY A 53 1.84 -6.85 -11.30
N GLN A 54 0.60 -7.33 -11.23
CA GLN A 54 -0.59 -6.53 -11.57
C GLN A 54 -0.81 -5.39 -10.56
N VAL A 55 -0.57 -5.63 -9.26
CA VAL A 55 -0.60 -4.56 -8.26
C VAL A 55 0.48 -3.52 -8.54
N ALA A 56 1.69 -3.95 -8.93
CA ALA A 56 2.77 -3.04 -9.28
C ALA A 56 2.39 -2.11 -10.45
N ASP A 57 1.74 -2.64 -11.49
CA ASP A 57 1.25 -1.85 -12.64
C ASP A 57 0.25 -0.76 -12.19
N LEU A 58 -0.69 -1.12 -11.31
CA LEU A 58 -1.67 -0.19 -10.75
C LEU A 58 -0.99 0.90 -9.90
N VAL A 59 -0.08 0.50 -9.01
CA VAL A 59 0.64 1.42 -8.12
C VAL A 59 1.50 2.39 -8.93
N GLU A 60 2.25 1.90 -9.92
CA GLU A 60 3.17 2.70 -10.75
C GLU A 60 2.46 3.86 -11.46
N THR A 61 1.22 3.65 -11.90
CA THR A 61 0.42 4.62 -12.64
C THR A 61 -0.41 5.56 -11.77
N THR A 62 -0.50 5.31 -10.46
CA THR A 62 -1.36 6.06 -9.54
C THR A 62 -0.53 7.04 -8.70
N PRO A 63 -0.92 8.33 -8.60
CA PRO A 63 -0.22 9.28 -7.75
C PRO A 63 -0.51 9.03 -6.26
N PRO A 64 0.49 9.17 -5.37
CA PRO A 64 0.28 9.13 -3.92
C PRO A 64 -0.55 10.32 -3.41
N PRO A 65 -1.26 10.19 -2.26
CA PRO A 65 -1.39 8.99 -1.46
C PRO A 65 -2.33 7.96 -2.12
N LEU A 66 -2.02 6.67 -1.94
CA LEU A 66 -2.76 5.58 -2.58
C LEU A 66 -2.84 4.35 -1.67
N ALA A 67 -3.87 3.55 -1.91
CA ALA A 67 -3.99 2.22 -1.33
C ALA A 67 -4.38 1.24 -2.44
N ALA A 68 -3.69 0.11 -2.52
CA ALA A 68 -4.01 -0.99 -3.41
C ALA A 68 -4.19 -2.27 -2.59
N ALA A 69 -4.97 -3.21 -3.12
CA ALA A 69 -5.16 -4.49 -2.45
C ALA A 69 -5.32 -5.63 -3.43
N VAL A 70 -4.81 -6.80 -3.03
CA VAL A 70 -5.09 -8.08 -3.66
C VAL A 70 -5.13 -9.16 -2.59
N GLY A 71 -6.09 -10.08 -2.66
CA GLY A 71 -6.17 -11.15 -1.66
C GLY A 71 -6.48 -10.61 -0.28
N ARG A 72 -5.65 -11.00 0.69
CA ARG A 72 -5.73 -10.51 2.07
C ARG A 72 -4.59 -9.53 2.37
N GLU A 73 -4.14 -8.82 1.35
CA GLU A 73 -3.00 -7.94 1.45
C GLU A 73 -3.32 -6.55 0.92
N LEU A 74 -2.72 -5.58 1.58
CA LEU A 74 -2.90 -4.15 1.40
C LEU A 74 -1.53 -3.52 1.18
N PHE A 75 -1.45 -2.63 0.20
CA PHE A 75 -0.23 -1.94 -0.23
C PHE A 75 -0.52 -0.45 -0.27
N CYS A 76 0.20 0.33 0.52
CA CYS A 76 -0.09 1.75 0.70
C CYS A 76 1.15 2.59 0.41
N VAL A 77 0.90 3.82 -0.08
CA VAL A 77 1.86 4.92 -0.04
C VAL A 77 1.17 6.10 0.62
N ALA A 78 1.68 6.53 1.76
CA ALA A 78 1.07 7.57 2.57
C ALA A 78 2.13 8.49 3.19
N MET A 79 1.72 9.70 3.55
CA MET A 79 2.48 10.49 4.50
C MET A 79 2.39 9.86 5.88
N VAL A 80 3.46 9.92 6.66
CA VAL A 80 3.53 9.35 8.00
C VAL A 80 4.00 10.37 9.03
N ASP A 81 3.58 10.18 10.28
CA ASP A 81 4.09 10.93 11.43
C ASP A 81 5.46 10.40 11.90
N GLU A 82 6.02 11.00 12.95
CA GLU A 82 7.28 10.58 13.57
C GLU A 82 7.23 9.14 14.13
N SER A 83 6.03 8.67 14.45
CA SER A 83 5.76 7.29 14.90
C SER A 83 5.48 6.33 13.74
N ARG A 84 5.69 6.76 12.49
CA ARG A 84 5.42 6.01 11.25
C ARG A 84 3.97 5.62 11.04
N ARG A 85 3.04 6.31 11.70
CA ARG A 85 1.62 6.09 11.49
C ARG A 85 1.16 6.91 10.29
N PRO A 86 0.35 6.33 9.38
CA PRO A 86 -0.21 7.08 8.28
C PRO A 86 -0.97 8.31 8.78
N LEU A 87 -0.67 9.46 8.20
CA LEU A 87 -1.44 10.68 8.38
C LEU A 87 -2.65 10.65 7.44
N ASP A 88 -3.75 11.24 7.88
CA ASP A 88 -4.92 11.43 7.01
C ASP A 88 -4.70 12.60 6.04
N PHE A 89 -3.85 12.35 5.04
CA PHE A 89 -3.56 13.26 3.95
C PHE A 89 -4.21 12.76 2.66
N GLY A 90 -4.80 13.65 1.86
CA GLY A 90 -5.38 13.29 0.57
C GLY A 90 -6.45 12.19 0.62
N ASN A 91 -7.24 12.15 1.71
CA ASN A 91 -8.28 11.15 1.96
C ASN A 91 -7.74 9.71 2.04
N PHE A 92 -6.52 9.54 2.57
CA PHE A 92 -5.88 8.23 2.66
C PHE A 92 -6.66 7.25 3.53
N ALA A 93 -7.27 7.71 4.64
CA ALA A 93 -8.06 6.83 5.51
C ALA A 93 -9.21 6.15 4.74
N ALA A 94 -9.99 6.90 3.96
CA ALA A 94 -11.08 6.33 3.18
C ALA A 94 -10.58 5.38 2.07
N LYS A 95 -9.45 5.71 1.42
CA LYS A 95 -8.83 4.82 0.42
C LYS A 95 -8.41 3.48 1.05
N GLN A 96 -7.82 3.54 2.24
CA GLN A 96 -7.42 2.36 3.01
C GLN A 96 -8.63 1.51 3.39
N ASP A 97 -9.70 2.11 3.92
CA ASP A 97 -10.92 1.41 4.30
C ASP A 97 -11.57 0.70 3.11
N HIS A 98 -11.68 1.39 1.96
CA HIS A 98 -12.19 0.80 0.73
C HIS A 98 -11.34 -0.35 0.20
N ALA A 99 -10.02 -0.25 0.35
CA ALA A 99 -9.09 -1.30 -0.06
C ALA A 99 -9.25 -2.56 0.81
N VAL A 100 -9.38 -2.39 2.13
CA VAL A 100 -9.65 -3.49 3.06
C VAL A 100 -11.00 -4.16 2.74
N ASP A 101 -12.07 -3.37 2.61
CA ASP A 101 -13.41 -3.85 2.28
C ASP A 101 -13.43 -4.65 0.97
N TRP A 102 -12.75 -4.13 -0.06
CA TRP A 102 -12.66 -4.81 -1.34
C TRP A 102 -11.96 -6.14 -1.23
N ALA A 103 -10.84 -6.19 -0.52
CA ALA A 103 -9.96 -7.33 -0.48
C ALA A 103 -10.53 -8.47 0.38
N VAL A 104 -11.28 -8.15 1.44
CA VAL A 104 -12.13 -9.10 2.17
C VAL A 104 -13.14 -9.78 1.22
N ARG A 105 -13.71 -9.02 0.26
CA ARG A 105 -14.73 -9.51 -0.69
C ARG A 105 -14.15 -10.14 -1.96
N ASN A 106 -12.94 -9.77 -2.41
CA ASN A 106 -12.40 -10.07 -3.74
C ASN A 106 -10.97 -10.60 -3.70
N LYS A 107 -10.82 -11.84 -3.22
CA LYS A 107 -9.51 -12.47 -2.89
C LYS A 107 -8.49 -12.61 -4.03
N ARG A 108 -8.84 -12.38 -5.30
CA ARG A 108 -7.91 -12.57 -6.44
C ARG A 108 -7.93 -11.44 -7.45
N ARG A 109 -8.59 -10.31 -7.14
CA ARG A 109 -8.71 -9.19 -8.07
C ARG A 109 -8.00 -7.96 -7.50
N PRO A 110 -6.80 -7.63 -8.02
CA PRO A 110 -6.12 -6.39 -7.70
C PRO A 110 -7.01 -5.17 -7.95
N LYS A 111 -6.95 -4.19 -7.06
CA LYS A 111 -7.59 -2.87 -7.24
C LYS A 111 -6.84 -1.80 -6.45
N ILE A 112 -6.96 -0.54 -6.89
CA ILE A 112 -6.30 0.63 -6.31
C ILE A 112 -7.30 1.78 -6.11
N TRP A 113 -7.01 2.65 -5.13
CA TRP A 113 -7.75 3.85 -4.74
C TRP A 113 -6.78 4.98 -4.40
#